data_AF-A0A4Q2EJM8-F1
#
_entry.id   AF-A0A4Q2EJM8-F1
#
_cell.length_a   1.000
_cell.length_b   1.000
_cell.length_c   1.000
_cell.angle_alpha   90.00
_cell.angle_beta   90.00
_cell.angle_gamma   90.00
#
_symmetry.space_group_name_H-M   'P 1'
#
loop_
_entity.id
_entity.type
_entity.pdbx_description
1 polymer ?
#
loop_
_entity_poly.entity_id
_entity_poly.type
_entity_poly.pdbx_seq_one_letter_code
_entity_poly.pdbx_strand_id
1 'polypeptide(L)' 'MTVAQEKYHHGRSPAGWASSVIAILGSIVGTVGFFMDINWTVVFVGFALLILAPIVGGTLHKMGYGTE' A
#
# COMPACT_ATOMS: atom_id res chain seq x y z
N MET A 1 30.75 24.88 7.14
CA MET A 1 29.55 24.35 7.82
C MET A 1 29.09 23.15 7.01
N THR A 2 29.35 21.93 7.45
CA THR A 2 28.82 20.73 6.79
C THR A 2 27.34 20.67 7.12
N VAL A 3 26.48 21.07 6.18
CA VAL A 3 25.05 20.77 6.30
C VAL A 3 24.94 19.24 6.33
N ALA A 4 24.52 18.69 7.46
CA ALA A 4 24.11 17.30 7.51
C ALA A 4 23.02 17.15 6.43
N GLN A 5 23.33 16.44 5.35
CA GLN A 5 22.35 16.14 4.32
C GLN A 5 21.28 15.29 5.02
N GLU A 6 20.15 15.90 5.35
CA GLU A 6 18.97 15.17 5.78
C GLU A 6 18.67 14.17 4.67
N LYS A 7 18.80 12.88 4.96
CA LYS A 7 18.51 11.82 4.00
C LYS A 7 17.01 11.87 3.73
N TYR A 8 16.61 12.72 2.79
CA TYR A 8 15.28 12.73 2.22
C TYR A 8 15.10 11.38 1.51
N HIS A 9 14.54 10.42 2.23
CA HIS A 9 13.98 9.22 1.64
C HIS A 9 12.86 9.66 0.70
N HIS A 10 13.19 9.80 -0.57
CA HIS A 10 12.19 10.02 -1.59
C HIS A 10 11.30 8.79 -1.56
N GLY A 11 10.01 8.96 -1.29
CA GLY A 11 9.00 7.89 -1.22
C GLY A 11 8.72 7.20 -2.58
N ARG A 12 9.76 7.05 -3.42
CA ARG A 12 9.76 6.43 -4.74
C ARG A 12 10.21 4.98 -4.70
N SER A 13 10.29 4.35 -3.53
CA SER A 13 10.68 2.94 -3.46
C SER A 13 9.56 2.07 -4.07
N PRO A 14 9.91 1.02 -4.84
CA PRO A 14 8.90 0.11 -5.39
C PRO A 14 8.04 -0.54 -4.30
N ALA A 15 8.60 -0.81 -3.11
CA ALA A 15 7.84 -1.31 -1.97
C ALA A 15 6.78 -0.31 -1.47
N GLY A 16 7.14 0.98 -1.38
CA GLY A 16 6.22 2.02 -0.95
C GLY A 16 5.09 2.23 -1.96
N TRP A 17 5.41 2.25 -3.26
CA TRP A 17 4.40 2.44 -4.29
C TRP A 17 3.48 1.23 -4.44
N ALA A 18 4.03 0.00 -4.44
CA ALA A 18 3.23 -1.23 -4.55
C ALA A 18 2.22 -1.37 -3.39
N SER A 19 2.68 -1.18 -2.15
CA SER A 19 1.80 -1.23 -0.98
C SER A 19 0.73 -0.13 -1.02
N SER A 20 1.08 1.09 -1.42
CA SER A 20 0.14 2.20 -1.54
C SER A 20 -0.94 1.93 -2.59
N VAL A 21 -0.57 1.42 -3.77
CA VAL A 21 -1.53 1.10 -4.84
C VAL A 21 -2.50 0.01 -4.38
N ILE A 22 -2.00 -1.04 -3.72
CA ILE A 22 -2.86 -2.12 -3.20
C ILE A 22 -3.83 -1.57 -2.14
N ALA A 23 -3.34 -0.71 -1.23
CA ALA A 23 -4.17 -0.10 -0.20
C ALA A 23 -5.26 0.82 -0.79
N ILE A 24 -4.92 1.62 -1.80
CA ILE A 24 -5.87 2.49 -2.51
C ILE A 24 -6.93 1.64 -3.21
N LEU A 25 -6.53 0.60 -3.94
CA LEU A 25 -7.47 -0.29 -4.62
C LEU A 25 -8.39 -1.00 -3.63
N GLY A 26 -7.85 -1.54 -2.54
CA GLY A 26 -8.65 -2.15 -1.47
C GLY A 26 -9.65 -1.18 -0.84
N SER A 27 -9.21 0.06 -0.59
CA SER A 27 -10.06 1.12 -0.04
C SER A 27 -11.19 1.50 -0.99
N ILE A 28 -10.90 1.67 -2.27
CA ILE A 28 -11.91 2.00 -3.29
C ILE A 28 -12.91 0.85 -3.44
N VAL A 29 -12.42 -0.38 -3.61
CA VAL A 29 -13.28 -1.57 -3.79
C VAL A 29 -14.16 -1.80 -2.56
N GLY A 30 -13.60 -1.71 -1.37
CA GLY A 30 -14.36 -1.85 -0.11
C GLY A 30 -15.40 -0.75 0.07
N THR A 31 -15.03 0.51 -0.16
CA THR A 31 -15.93 1.66 -0.04
C THR A 31 -17.07 1.57 -1.05
N VAL A 32 -16.76 1.39 -2.33
CA VAL A 32 -17.76 1.26 -3.40
C VAL A 32 -18.67 0.06 -3.16
N GLY A 33 -18.09 -1.09 -2.80
CA GLY A 33 -18.86 -2.31 -2.50
C GLY A 33 -19.84 -2.14 -1.34
N PHE A 34 -19.45 -1.39 -0.31
CA PHE A 34 -20.29 -1.13 0.87
C PHE A 34 -21.37 -0.08 0.59
N PHE A 35 -21.01 1.07 0.03
CA PHE A 35 -21.95 2.19 -0.17
C PHE A 35 -22.95 1.97 -1.31
N MET A 36 -22.59 1.18 -2.32
CA MET A 36 -23.48 0.88 -3.45
C MET A 36 -24.27 -0.42 -3.26
N ASP A 37 -24.19 -1.06 -2.07
CA ASP A 37 -24.85 -2.34 -1.74
C ASP A 37 -24.64 -3.43 -2.81
N ILE A 38 -23.42 -3.52 -3.37
CA ILE A 38 -23.12 -4.40 -4.52
C ILE A 38 -23.19 -5.86 -4.09
N ASN A 39 -22.35 -6.24 -3.12
CA ASN A 39 -22.30 -7.58 -2.53
C ASN A 39 -21.30 -7.57 -1.36
N TRP A 40 -21.62 -8.26 -0.27
CA TRP A 40 -20.69 -8.50 0.85
C TRP A 40 -19.36 -9.14 0.42
N THR A 41 -19.35 -9.99 -0.61
CA THR A 41 -18.11 -10.55 -1.18
C THR A 41 -17.16 -9.47 -1.67
N VAL A 42 -17.66 -8.41 -2.32
CA VAL A 42 -16.83 -7.30 -2.82
C VAL A 42 -16.22 -6.52 -1.66
N VAL A 43 -16.98 -6.33 -0.58
CA VAL A 43 -16.49 -5.69 0.65
C VAL A 43 -15.34 -6.51 1.26
N PHE A 44 -15.49 -7.83 1.36
CA PHE A 44 -14.42 -8.70 1.85
C PHE A 44 -13.19 -8.73 0.95
N VAL A 45 -13.36 -8.62 -0.38
CA VAL A 45 -12.23 -8.45 -1.30
C VAL A 45 -11.48 -7.15 -1.01
N GLY A 46 -12.20 -6.05 -0.76
CA GLY A 46 -11.60 -4.79 -0.32
C GLY A 46 -10.76 -4.94 0.96
N PHE A 47 -11.31 -5.61 1.98
CA PHE A 47 -10.58 -5.90 3.22
C PHE A 47 -9.37 -6.81 2.99
N ALA A 48 -9.50 -7.85 2.17
CA ALA A 48 -8.38 -8.73 1.83
C ALA A 48 -7.24 -7.97 1.16
N LEU A 49 -7.56 -7.03 0.25
CA LEU A 49 -6.57 -6.15 -0.37
C LEU A 49 -5.88 -5.24 0.66
N LEU A 50 -6.62 -4.67 1.62
CA LEU A 50 -6.03 -3.87 2.69
C LEU A 50 -5.06 -4.69 3.57
N ILE A 51 -5.34 -5.97 3.81
CA ILE A 51 -4.43 -6.88 4.52
C ILE A 51 -3.22 -7.24 3.65
N LEU A 52 -3.41 -7.42 2.33
CA LEU A 52 -2.34 -7.72 1.40
C LEU A 52 -1.36 -6.55 1.23
N ALA A 53 -1.80 -5.30 1.34
CA ALA A 53 -0.95 -4.12 1.19
C ALA A 53 0.31 -4.13 2.09
N PRO A 54 0.22 -4.29 3.43
CA PRO A 54 1.40 -4.37 4.30
C PRO A 54 2.20 -5.67 4.10
N ILE A 55 1.54 -6.77 3.70
CA ILE A 55 2.24 -8.05 3.42
C ILE A 55 3.15 -7.87 2.20
N VAL A 56 2.63 -7.32 1.12
CA VAL A 56 3.38 -7.06 -0.11
C VAL A 56 4.46 -6.01 0.15
N GLY A 57 4.12 -4.89 0.80
CA GLY A 57 5.08 -3.84 1.15
C GLY A 57 6.23 -4.37 2.02
N GLY A 58 5.92 -5.12 3.07
CA GLY A 58 6.92 -5.71 3.96
C GLY A 58 7.77 -6.78 3.26
N THR A 59 7.19 -7.56 2.35
CA THR A 59 7.93 -8.57 1.56
C THR A 59 8.89 -7.90 0.59
N LEU A 60 8.43 -6.89 -0.17
CA LEU A 60 9.30 -6.12 -1.05
C LEU A 60 10.40 -5.40 -0.28
N HIS A 61 10.09 -4.88 0.91
CA HIS A 61 11.09 -4.26 1.77
C HIS A 61 12.20 -5.25 2.15
N LYS A 62 11.83 -6.47 2.57
CA LYS A 62 12.80 -7.54 2.87
C LYS A 62 13.63 -7.98 1.67
N MET A 63 13.10 -7.84 0.46
CA MET A 63 13.80 -8.14 -0.79
C MET A 63 14.74 -7.01 -1.26
N GLY A 64 14.85 -5.91 -0.53
CA GLY A 64 15.70 -4.77 -0.89
C GLY A 64 15.02 -3.71 -1.76
N TYR A 65 13.73 -3.87 -2.08
CA TYR A 65 12.93 -2.84 -2.78
C TYR A 65 12.36 -1.77 -1.84
N GLY A 66 12.68 -1.89 -0.55
CA GLY A 66 12.17 -1.09 0.55
C GLY A 66 12.58 0.36 0.50
N THR A 67 13.86 0.57 0.25
CA THR A 67 14.58 1.84 0.14
C THR A 67 16.07 1.50 0.12
N GLU A 68 16.83 2.23 -0.69
CA GLU A 68 18.25 2.51 -0.44
C GLU A 68 18.40 3.51 0.69
#